data_AF-A0A1M6LJY1-F1
#
_entry.id   AF-A0A1M6LJY1-F1
#
_cell.length_a   1.000
_cell.length_b   1.000
_cell.length_c   1.000
_cell.angle_alpha   90.00
_cell.angle_beta   90.00
_cell.angle_gamma   90.00
#
_symmetry.space_group_name_H-M   'P 1'
#
loop_
_entity.id
_entity.type
_entity.pdbx_description
1 polymer ?
#
loop_
_entity_poly.entity_id
_entity_poly.type
_entity_poly.pdbx_seq_one_letter_code
_entity_poly.pdbx_strand_id
1 'polypeptide(L)'
;MNKTPFVISSMNYTFRISTLSTTRSKIISKAIIKIIIVTLFLAYLPCISTKAQPGKNPEQPIKRNYVVLIDVNECRLLLIDSDTKEIVKNYPVALGRLDLPSPMGTWKIINKGHWDEGFGGRWLGLNVPWGTYGIHGTSKSSSIGSYASHGCIRMFNSDVKELYNYVNHGTTVIIYGGSSWLFTSYSRTILPGDRGADVYDVQRRLKDLGYYKGTLDGIYGEGMKAVVIKFRKDNNLSPSHNVDKDLLKALEIYKFE
;
A
#
# COMPACT_ATOMS: atom_id res chain seq x y z
N MET A 1 -13.62 27.17 62.34
CA MET A 1 -12.89 27.24 63.62
C MET A 1 -13.37 26.10 64.50
N ASN A 2 -12.47 25.18 64.85
CA ASN A 2 -12.44 24.42 66.11
C ASN A 2 -11.25 23.46 66.04
N LYS A 3 -10.10 23.98 66.46
CA LYS A 3 -8.95 23.20 66.90
C LYS A 3 -9.08 23.05 68.41
N THR A 4 -8.96 21.85 68.94
CA THR A 4 -8.50 21.65 70.31
C THR A 4 -7.56 20.45 70.38
N PRO A 5 -6.55 20.52 71.27
CA PRO A 5 -5.34 19.69 71.22
C PRO A 5 -5.38 18.58 72.28
N PHE A 6 -4.39 17.69 72.28
CA PHE A 6 -4.04 16.99 73.51
C PHE A 6 -2.53 16.82 73.66
N VAL A 7 -2.08 17.04 74.90
CA VAL A 7 -0.71 17.18 75.35
C VAL A 7 -0.21 15.86 75.96
N ILE A 8 1.01 15.54 75.53
CA ILE A 8 2.15 14.76 76.06
C ILE A 8 2.10 14.25 77.52
N SER A 9 2.60 13.02 77.72
CA SER A 9 3.45 12.65 78.87
C SER A 9 4.54 11.62 78.48
N SER A 10 5.77 11.98 78.90
CA SER A 10 7.04 11.26 79.21
C SER A 10 7.09 9.70 79.20
N MET A 11 8.22 8.97 79.08
CA MET A 11 9.65 9.28 79.26
C MET A 11 10.52 8.10 78.75
N ASN A 12 11.78 8.41 78.39
CA ASN A 12 13.00 7.58 78.44
C ASN A 12 13.22 6.43 77.44
N TYR A 13 14.22 6.58 76.57
CA TYR A 13 15.18 5.50 76.29
C TYR A 13 16.59 6.02 75.99
N THR A 14 17.54 5.21 76.41
CA THR A 14 18.96 5.44 76.70
C THR A 14 19.88 5.49 75.46
N PHE A 15 21.13 5.89 75.72
CA PHE A 15 22.18 6.38 74.81
C PHE A 15 23.12 5.29 74.24
N ARG A 16 23.57 5.48 72.98
CA ARG A 16 24.80 4.98 72.27
C ARG A 16 25.04 3.45 72.15
N ILE A 17 25.63 2.90 71.08
CA ILE A 17 26.99 3.13 70.53
C ILE A 17 27.05 2.92 68.99
N SER A 18 27.94 3.69 68.37
CA SER A 18 28.41 3.67 66.97
C SER A 18 29.35 2.52 66.62
N THR A 19 29.24 1.96 65.40
CA THR A 19 30.40 1.56 64.57
C THR A 19 30.02 1.50 63.09
N LEU A 20 30.62 2.36 62.26
CA LEU A 20 30.79 2.16 60.82
C LEU A 20 32.09 1.37 60.59
N SER A 21 32.14 0.47 59.61
CA SER A 21 33.08 0.58 58.47
C SER A 21 33.40 -0.76 57.76
N THR A 22 33.14 -0.74 56.45
CA THR A 22 33.93 -1.28 55.32
C THR A 22 33.95 -2.77 54.97
N THR A 23 32.88 -3.13 54.28
CA THR A 23 32.70 -4.11 53.20
C THR A 23 33.66 -3.90 51.99
N ARG A 24 34.98 -3.83 52.15
CA ARG A 24 35.93 -3.56 51.03
C ARG A 24 36.72 -4.77 50.53
N SER A 25 36.76 -5.88 51.28
CA SER A 25 37.57 -7.07 50.93
C SER A 25 36.92 -8.04 49.94
N LYS A 26 35.59 -8.20 49.95
CA LYS A 26 34.89 -9.23 49.14
C LYS A 26 34.62 -8.86 47.67
N ILE A 27 34.69 -7.58 47.31
CA ILE A 27 34.41 -7.11 45.94
C ILE A 27 35.67 -7.21 45.06
N ILE A 28 36.84 -6.97 45.65
CA ILE A 28 38.13 -6.97 44.94
C ILE A 28 38.51 -8.40 44.49
N SER A 29 38.20 -9.44 45.27
CA SER A 29 38.52 -10.83 44.88
C SER A 29 37.67 -11.35 43.71
N LYS A 30 36.40 -10.96 43.61
CA LYS A 30 35.51 -11.37 42.50
C LYS A 30 35.81 -10.64 41.19
N ALA A 31 36.28 -9.40 41.26
CA ALA A 31 36.68 -8.62 40.09
C ALA A 31 38.00 -9.14 39.49
N ILE A 32 38.99 -9.46 40.32
CA ILE A 32 40.29 -9.99 39.85
C ILE A 32 40.13 -11.38 39.23
N ILE A 33 39.30 -12.26 39.80
CA ILE A 33 39.03 -13.60 39.24
C ILE A 33 38.32 -13.50 37.87
N LYS A 34 37.38 -12.55 37.68
CA LYS A 34 36.75 -12.31 36.37
C LYS A 34 37.72 -11.76 35.33
N ILE A 35 38.65 -10.89 35.71
CA ILE A 35 39.65 -10.33 34.79
C ILE A 35 40.64 -11.42 34.34
N ILE A 36 41.08 -12.29 35.24
CA ILE A 36 42.00 -13.40 34.92
C ILE A 36 41.34 -14.43 33.98
N ILE A 37 40.04 -14.74 34.15
CA ILE A 37 39.32 -15.65 33.24
C ILE A 37 39.17 -15.04 31.84
N VAL A 38 38.90 -13.74 31.73
CA VAL A 38 38.77 -13.05 30.43
C VAL A 38 40.11 -12.95 29.70
N THR A 39 41.22 -12.71 30.40
CA THR A 39 42.56 -12.66 29.78
C THR A 39 43.09 -14.04 29.39
N LEU A 40 42.80 -15.09 30.17
CA LEU A 40 43.09 -16.49 29.77
C LEU A 40 42.24 -16.95 28.58
N PHE A 41 41.00 -16.49 28.45
CA PHE A 41 40.12 -16.83 27.32
C PHE A 41 40.52 -16.11 26.01
N LEU A 42 41.04 -14.88 26.11
CA LEU A 42 41.56 -14.14 24.95
C LEU A 42 42.92 -14.65 24.45
N ALA A 43 43.75 -15.24 25.33
CA ALA A 43 45.03 -15.83 24.96
C ALA A 43 44.91 -17.24 24.33
N TYR A 44 43.74 -17.88 24.42
CA TYR A 44 43.46 -19.22 23.91
C TYR A 44 42.45 -19.25 22.76
N LEU A 45 42.17 -18.11 22.12
CA LEU A 45 41.45 -18.13 20.84
C LEU A 45 42.35 -18.84 19.81
N PRO A 46 41.97 -20.05 19.31
CA PRO A 46 42.65 -20.59 18.15
C PRO A 46 42.49 -19.55 17.03
N CYS A 47 43.60 -19.15 16.42
CA CYS A 47 43.55 -18.48 15.14
C CYS A 47 42.88 -19.46 14.17
N ILE A 48 41.57 -19.32 13.99
CA ILE A 48 40.84 -20.10 12.99
C ILE A 48 41.31 -19.52 11.65
N SER A 49 42.35 -20.15 11.10
CA SER A 49 42.67 -20.04 9.69
C SER A 49 41.46 -20.57 8.93
N THR A 50 40.62 -19.66 8.44
CA THR A 50 39.61 -19.99 7.46
C THR A 50 40.33 -20.46 6.21
N LYS A 51 40.51 -21.78 6.07
CA LYS A 51 40.72 -22.37 4.75
C LYS A 51 39.57 -21.89 3.87
N ALA A 52 39.91 -21.11 2.85
CA ALA A 52 38.98 -20.68 1.83
C ALA A 52 38.23 -21.90 1.29
N GLN A 53 36.91 -21.92 1.48
CA GLN A 53 36.04 -22.91 0.87
C GLN A 53 36.08 -22.70 -0.65
N PRO A 54 36.35 -23.73 -1.46
CA PRO A 54 36.36 -23.60 -2.90
C PRO A 54 34.91 -23.46 -3.40
N GLY A 55 34.65 -22.37 -4.13
CA GLY A 55 33.52 -22.26 -5.07
C GLY A 55 32.13 -22.06 -4.47
N LYS A 56 31.84 -20.88 -3.90
CA LYS A 56 30.47 -20.35 -4.00
C LYS A 56 30.30 -19.82 -5.43
N ASN A 57 29.51 -20.55 -6.23
CA ASN A 57 28.97 -20.12 -7.51
C ASN A 57 28.43 -18.67 -7.36
N PRO A 58 28.70 -17.71 -8.25
CA PRO A 58 28.18 -16.35 -8.12
C PRO A 58 26.68 -16.41 -7.85
N GLU A 59 26.28 -15.83 -6.73
CA GLU A 59 24.90 -15.72 -6.28
C GLU A 59 24.09 -15.17 -7.47
N GLN A 60 23.24 -16.02 -8.05
CA GLN A 60 22.39 -15.63 -9.17
C GLN A 60 21.63 -14.37 -8.73
N PRO A 61 21.62 -13.29 -9.54
CA PRO A 61 20.99 -12.04 -9.12
C PRO A 61 19.55 -12.33 -8.71
N ILE A 62 19.22 -12.02 -7.44
CA ILE A 62 17.90 -12.29 -6.88
C ILE A 62 16.87 -11.63 -7.80
N LYS A 63 16.13 -12.44 -8.55
CA LYS A 63 15.11 -11.97 -9.47
C LYS A 63 13.96 -11.41 -8.64
N ARG A 64 14.00 -10.10 -8.42
CA ARG A 64 13.00 -9.39 -7.62
C ARG A 64 11.69 -9.29 -8.39
N ASN A 65 10.61 -9.59 -7.68
CA ASN A 65 9.26 -9.38 -8.18
C ASN A 65 8.73 -8.08 -7.59
N TYR A 66 8.11 -7.26 -8.43
CA TYR A 66 7.59 -5.96 -8.03
C TYR A 66 6.10 -5.87 -8.27
N VAL A 67 5.43 -5.11 -7.41
CA VAL A 67 4.05 -4.65 -7.57
C VAL A 67 4.07 -3.13 -7.68
N VAL A 68 3.29 -2.59 -8.60
CA VAL A 68 3.04 -1.16 -8.71
C VAL A 68 1.75 -0.84 -7.99
N LEU A 69 1.78 0.09 -7.04
CA LEU A 69 0.60 0.64 -6.38
C LEU A 69 0.48 2.11 -6.75
N ILE A 70 -0.67 2.51 -7.31
CA ILE A 70 -0.97 3.89 -7.64
C ILE A 70 -2.07 4.36 -6.69
N ASP A 71 -1.74 5.36 -5.88
CA ASP A 71 -2.71 6.05 -5.02
C ASP A 71 -3.22 7.28 -5.76
N VAL A 72 -4.53 7.29 -6.05
CA VAL A 72 -5.11 8.40 -6.78
C VAL A 72 -5.27 9.67 -5.96
N ASN A 73 -5.49 9.54 -4.65
CA ASN A 73 -5.72 10.66 -3.77
C ASN A 73 -4.42 11.45 -3.57
N GLU A 74 -3.30 10.75 -3.47
CA GLU A 74 -1.98 11.36 -3.32
C GLU A 74 -1.29 11.67 -4.65
N CYS A 75 -1.86 11.22 -5.78
CA CYS A 75 -1.21 11.29 -7.09
C CYS A 75 0.21 10.69 -7.06
N ARG A 76 0.33 9.51 -6.44
CA ARG A 76 1.61 8.79 -6.27
C ARG A 76 1.59 7.42 -6.93
N LEU A 77 2.74 7.03 -7.47
CA LEU A 77 3.04 5.66 -7.88
C LEU A 77 4.16 5.12 -6.99
N LEU A 78 3.86 4.03 -6.28
CA LEU A 78 4.78 3.31 -5.42
C LEU A 78 5.22 2.02 -6.10
N LEU A 79 6.52 1.77 -6.14
CA LEU A 79 7.08 0.48 -6.53
C LEU A 79 7.38 -0.31 -5.25
N ILE A 80 6.74 -1.46 -5.09
CA ILE A 80 6.82 -2.27 -3.88
C ILE A 80 7.49 -3.60 -4.23
N ASP A 81 8.49 -3.99 -3.44
CA ASP A 81 9.09 -5.32 -3.50
C ASP A 81 8.08 -6.35 -2.99
N SER A 82 7.72 -7.34 -3.80
CA SER A 82 6.66 -8.28 -3.42
C SER A 82 7.08 -9.21 -2.29
N ASP A 83 8.38 -9.39 -2.06
CA ASP A 83 8.90 -10.35 -1.10
C ASP A 83 9.09 -9.66 0.25
N THR A 84 9.74 -8.49 0.26
CA THR A 84 9.99 -7.73 1.50
C THR A 84 8.82 -6.84 1.91
N LYS A 85 7.90 -6.53 0.98
CA LYS A 85 6.81 -5.54 1.14
C LYS A 85 7.27 -4.11 1.35
N GLU A 86 8.56 -3.83 1.12
CA GLU A 86 9.12 -2.49 1.26
C GLU A 86 8.84 -1.64 0.03
N ILE A 87 8.64 -0.34 0.25
CA ILE A 87 8.56 0.65 -0.83
C ILE A 87 9.97 0.91 -1.33
N VAL A 88 10.22 0.55 -2.59
CA VAL A 88 11.51 0.72 -3.27
C VAL A 88 11.59 2.09 -3.93
N LYS A 89 10.47 2.58 -4.47
CA LYS A 89 10.38 3.88 -5.14
C LYS A 89 9.03 4.54 -4.89
N ASN A 90 9.01 5.87 -4.91
CA ASN A 90 7.82 6.70 -4.79
C ASN A 90 7.91 7.86 -5.79
N TYR A 91 7.01 7.87 -6.78
CA TYR A 91 7.00 8.84 -7.87
C TYR A 91 5.73 9.68 -7.82
N PRO A 92 5.81 11.00 -8.07
CA PRO A 92 4.63 11.79 -8.38
C PRO A 92 4.11 11.44 -9.78
N VAL A 93 2.79 11.39 -9.94
CA VAL A 93 2.14 11.07 -11.23
C VAL A 93 1.00 12.03 -11.54
N ALA A 94 0.64 12.17 -12.82
CA ALA A 94 -0.64 12.73 -13.21
C ALA A 94 -1.64 11.63 -13.53
N LEU A 95 -2.91 11.86 -13.21
CA LEU A 95 -3.98 10.89 -13.36
C LEU A 95 -5.09 11.42 -14.28
N GLY A 96 -6.06 10.56 -14.56
CA GLY A 96 -7.26 10.93 -15.31
C GLY A 96 -8.04 12.05 -14.63
N ARG A 97 -8.60 12.96 -15.43
CA ARG A 97 -9.58 13.97 -14.96
C ARG A 97 -10.86 13.28 -14.51
N LEU A 98 -11.70 13.97 -13.74
CA LEU A 98 -12.91 13.39 -13.15
C LEU A 98 -13.87 12.80 -14.18
N ASP A 99 -13.98 13.40 -15.36
CA ASP A 99 -14.82 12.93 -16.46
C ASP A 99 -14.15 11.87 -17.35
N LEU A 100 -12.83 11.73 -17.27
CA LEU A 100 -12.03 10.69 -17.95
C LEU A 100 -11.05 10.06 -16.95
N PRO A 101 -11.57 9.34 -15.95
CA PRO A 101 -10.78 8.91 -14.80
C PRO A 101 -9.80 7.80 -15.17
N SER A 102 -8.76 7.66 -14.34
CA SER A 102 -7.90 6.48 -14.41
C SER A 102 -8.67 5.20 -14.06
N PRO A 103 -8.31 4.05 -14.64
CA PRO A 103 -9.06 2.82 -14.47
C PRO A 103 -8.76 2.22 -13.09
N MET A 104 -9.67 2.36 -12.13
CA MET A 104 -9.49 1.78 -10.79
C MET A 104 -9.57 0.27 -10.84
N GLY A 105 -8.75 -0.40 -10.03
CA GLY A 105 -8.74 -1.86 -9.96
C GLY A 105 -7.33 -2.47 -9.95
N THR A 106 -7.28 -3.78 -10.20
CA THR A 106 -6.02 -4.52 -10.28
C THR A 106 -5.79 -4.99 -11.71
N TRP A 107 -4.70 -4.52 -12.29
CA TRP A 107 -4.31 -4.73 -13.68
C TRP A 107 -2.96 -5.42 -13.77
N LYS A 108 -2.57 -5.75 -15.00
CA LYS A 108 -1.26 -6.28 -15.36
C LYS A 108 -0.67 -5.46 -16.49
N ILE A 109 0.65 -5.30 -16.46
CA ILE A 109 1.40 -4.80 -17.61
C ILE A 109 1.40 -5.89 -18.69
N ILE A 110 0.81 -5.60 -19.84
CA ILE A 110 0.70 -6.56 -20.97
C ILE A 110 1.53 -6.16 -22.19
N ASN A 111 2.04 -4.93 -22.23
CA ASN A 111 3.02 -4.54 -23.23
C ASN A 111 3.94 -3.44 -22.69
N LYS A 112 5.11 -3.35 -23.32
CA LYS A 112 6.13 -2.36 -23.02
C LYS A 112 6.69 -1.85 -24.35
N GLY A 113 6.89 -0.55 -24.48
CA GLY A 113 7.39 0.01 -25.74
C GLY A 113 8.02 1.39 -25.61
N HIS A 114 8.72 1.79 -26.68
CA HIS A 114 9.13 3.17 -26.91
C HIS A 114 8.08 3.83 -27.78
N TRP A 115 7.39 4.83 -27.23
CA TRP A 115 6.35 5.59 -27.94
C TRP A 115 6.87 7.00 -28.24
N ASP A 116 6.10 7.79 -28.98
CA ASP A 116 6.49 9.13 -29.41
C ASP A 116 6.80 10.09 -28.22
N GLU A 117 7.33 11.27 -28.56
CA GLU A 117 7.70 12.29 -27.58
C GLU A 117 6.52 12.76 -26.70
N GLY A 118 5.28 12.69 -27.21
CA GLY A 118 4.06 13.02 -26.46
C GLY A 118 3.82 12.08 -25.28
N PHE A 119 4.22 10.81 -25.42
CA PHE A 119 4.20 9.80 -24.35
C PHE A 119 5.52 9.71 -23.58
N GLY A 120 6.46 10.64 -23.82
CA GLY A 120 7.70 10.74 -23.06
C GLY A 120 8.64 9.55 -23.22
N GLY A 121 8.56 8.84 -24.34
CA GLY A 121 9.50 7.79 -24.75
C GLY A 121 9.28 6.41 -24.10
N ARG A 122 8.47 6.25 -23.05
CA ARG A 122 8.20 4.92 -22.48
C ARG A 122 6.71 4.71 -22.25
N TRP A 123 6.25 3.53 -22.65
CA TRP A 123 4.88 3.08 -22.48
C TRP A 123 4.84 1.72 -21.78
N LEU A 124 3.95 1.60 -20.80
CA LEU A 124 3.62 0.38 -20.05
C LEU A 124 2.10 0.18 -20.12
N GLY A 125 1.62 -0.64 -21.07
CA GLY A 125 0.18 -0.82 -21.28
C GLY A 125 -0.47 -1.78 -20.30
N LEU A 126 -1.68 -1.45 -19.88
CA LEU A 126 -2.48 -2.19 -18.91
C LEU A 126 -3.58 -3.01 -19.59
N ASN A 127 -3.92 -4.16 -19.03
CA ASN A 127 -5.00 -5.05 -19.51
C ASN A 127 -6.42 -4.60 -19.11
N VAL A 128 -6.71 -3.32 -19.27
CA VAL A 128 -8.03 -2.76 -18.96
C VAL A 128 -9.01 -3.13 -20.08
N PRO A 129 -10.12 -3.84 -19.80
CA PRO A 129 -10.93 -4.44 -20.85
C PRO A 129 -11.76 -3.42 -21.66
N TRP A 130 -12.02 -2.24 -21.09
CA TRP A 130 -12.86 -1.21 -21.72
C TRP A 130 -12.09 -0.11 -22.45
N GLY A 131 -10.76 -0.19 -22.57
CA GLY A 131 -10.00 0.80 -23.33
C GLY A 131 -8.48 0.65 -23.25
N THR A 132 -7.79 1.52 -23.97
CA THR A 132 -6.32 1.57 -23.97
C THR A 132 -5.83 2.47 -22.85
N TYR A 133 -5.24 1.87 -21.81
CA TYR A 133 -4.68 2.59 -20.68
C TYR A 133 -3.23 2.15 -20.45
N GLY A 134 -2.42 3.07 -19.93
CA GLY A 134 -1.01 2.80 -19.67
C GLY A 134 -0.39 3.77 -18.69
N ILE A 135 0.78 3.38 -18.20
CA ILE A 135 1.71 4.26 -17.48
C ILE A 135 2.76 4.72 -18.48
N HIS A 136 2.94 6.03 -18.62
CA HIS A 136 3.85 6.59 -19.63
C HIS A 136 4.47 7.92 -19.18
N GLY A 137 5.46 8.40 -19.92
CA GLY A 137 6.05 9.73 -19.70
C GLY A 137 5.12 10.87 -20.16
N THR A 138 5.60 12.10 -20.29
CA THR A 138 4.77 13.20 -20.78
C THR A 138 5.60 14.34 -21.36
N SER A 139 5.09 15.00 -22.39
CA SER A 139 5.58 16.32 -22.84
C SER A 139 5.02 17.47 -21.99
N LYS A 140 4.01 17.21 -21.16
CA LYS A 140 3.35 18.18 -20.27
C LYS A 140 3.78 17.93 -18.82
N SER A 141 5.05 18.17 -18.51
CA SER A 141 5.63 17.90 -17.18
C SER A 141 4.89 18.63 -16.04
N SER A 142 4.33 19.82 -16.31
CA SER A 142 3.50 20.57 -15.37
C SER A 142 2.20 19.89 -14.96
N SER A 143 1.78 18.82 -15.66
CA SER A 143 0.60 18.04 -15.27
C SER A 143 0.86 17.06 -14.13
N ILE A 144 2.12 16.73 -13.83
CA ILE A 144 2.46 15.76 -12.79
C ILE A 144 2.02 16.28 -11.41
N GLY A 145 1.38 15.41 -10.62
CA GLY A 145 0.76 15.77 -9.34
C GLY A 145 -0.68 16.29 -9.46
N SER A 146 -1.36 16.07 -10.60
CA SER A 146 -2.72 16.56 -10.83
C SER A 146 -3.59 15.59 -11.65
N TYR A 147 -4.91 15.87 -11.71
CA TYR A 147 -5.89 15.15 -12.52
C TYR A 147 -6.04 15.81 -13.90
N ALA A 148 -5.21 15.42 -14.86
CA ALA A 148 -5.04 16.16 -16.13
C ALA A 148 -4.91 15.28 -17.39
N SER A 149 -5.00 13.96 -17.26
CA SER A 149 -4.90 13.02 -18.38
C SER A 149 -6.29 12.54 -18.83
N HIS A 150 -6.34 11.81 -19.96
CA HIS A 150 -7.58 11.14 -20.42
C HIS A 150 -7.66 9.70 -19.85
N GLY A 151 -7.22 9.52 -18.61
CA GLY A 151 -7.25 8.25 -17.87
C GLY A 151 -5.91 7.53 -17.73
N CYS A 152 -4.94 7.79 -18.60
CA CYS A 152 -3.59 7.23 -18.46
C CYS A 152 -2.82 7.84 -17.27
N ILE A 153 -1.80 7.12 -16.80
CA ILE A 153 -0.95 7.58 -15.69
C ILE A 153 0.32 8.18 -16.28
N ARG A 154 0.50 9.49 -16.09
CA ARG A 154 1.67 10.20 -16.60
C ARG A 154 2.73 10.28 -15.52
N MET A 155 3.98 10.10 -15.90
CA MET A 155 5.15 10.26 -15.05
C MET A 155 6.10 11.27 -15.69
N PHE A 156 7.07 11.78 -14.92
CA PHE A 156 8.23 12.41 -15.53
C PHE A 156 8.98 11.39 -16.41
N ASN A 157 9.59 11.87 -17.50
CA ASN A 157 10.26 11.00 -18.48
C ASN A 157 11.44 10.22 -17.87
N SER A 158 12.15 10.83 -16.91
CA SER A 158 13.18 10.16 -16.12
C SER A 158 12.63 8.99 -15.31
N ASP A 159 11.47 9.21 -14.68
CA ASP A 159 10.89 8.30 -13.70
C ASP A 159 10.28 7.10 -14.40
N VAL A 160 9.56 7.30 -15.51
CA VAL A 160 9.07 6.18 -16.32
C VAL A 160 10.22 5.39 -16.92
N LYS A 161 11.33 6.03 -17.30
CA LYS A 161 12.52 5.34 -17.82
C LYS A 161 13.16 4.46 -16.73
N GLU A 162 13.18 4.93 -15.49
CA GLU A 162 13.63 4.13 -14.35
C GLU A 162 12.65 2.98 -14.07
N LEU A 163 11.36 3.27 -13.89
CA LEU A 163 10.30 2.28 -13.63
C LEU A 163 10.31 1.17 -14.68
N TYR A 164 10.50 1.53 -15.95
CA TYR A 164 10.55 0.60 -17.08
C TYR A 164 11.59 -0.51 -16.88
N ASN A 165 12.68 -0.27 -16.16
CA ASN A 165 13.71 -1.27 -15.90
C ASN A 165 13.37 -2.21 -14.75
N TYR A 166 12.47 -1.81 -13.84
CA TYR A 166 12.03 -2.63 -12.72
C TYR A 166 10.88 -3.58 -13.09
N VAL A 167 9.92 -3.10 -13.88
CA VAL A 167 8.68 -3.83 -14.13
C VAL A 167 8.77 -4.70 -15.39
N ASN A 168 8.08 -5.83 -15.39
CA ASN A 168 8.06 -6.79 -16.49
C ASN A 168 6.64 -7.04 -17.00
N HIS A 169 6.52 -7.71 -18.14
CA HIS A 169 5.22 -8.25 -18.56
C HIS A 169 4.65 -9.13 -17.44
N GLY A 170 3.38 -8.92 -17.11
CA GLY A 170 2.67 -9.60 -16.02
C GLY A 170 2.80 -8.94 -14.65
N THR A 171 3.66 -7.92 -14.48
CA THR A 171 3.74 -7.13 -13.25
C THR A 171 2.36 -6.58 -12.90
N THR A 172 1.95 -6.82 -11.65
CA THR A 172 0.67 -6.36 -11.11
C THR A 172 0.71 -4.85 -10.88
N VAL A 173 -0.34 -4.16 -11.31
CA VAL A 173 -0.56 -2.73 -11.12
C VAL A 173 -1.89 -2.57 -10.40
N ILE A 174 -1.85 -2.07 -9.17
CA ILE A 174 -3.02 -1.77 -8.37
C ILE A 174 -3.25 -0.27 -8.46
N ILE A 175 -4.43 0.15 -8.93
CA ILE A 175 -4.83 1.55 -8.95
C ILE A 175 -5.96 1.71 -7.94
N TYR A 176 -5.66 2.43 -6.87
CA TYR A 176 -6.48 2.52 -5.68
C TYR A 176 -6.77 3.98 -5.36
N GLY A 177 -8.01 4.27 -4.98
CA GLY A 177 -8.42 5.61 -4.59
C GLY A 177 -9.01 5.72 -3.20
N GLY A 178 -8.71 4.78 -2.30
CA GLY A 178 -9.37 4.83 -1.01
C GLY A 178 -10.83 4.40 -1.11
N SER A 179 -11.48 4.43 0.03
CA SER A 179 -12.93 4.39 0.06
C SER A 179 -13.54 5.68 -0.49
N SER A 180 -12.90 6.84 -0.32
CA SER A 180 -13.41 8.16 -0.75
C SER A 180 -13.58 8.32 -2.27
N TRP A 181 -12.67 7.78 -3.10
CA TRP A 181 -12.67 8.04 -4.54
C TRP A 181 -13.80 7.39 -5.33
N LEU A 182 -14.35 6.26 -4.84
CA LEU A 182 -15.59 5.68 -5.36
C LEU A 182 -16.74 6.70 -5.37
N PHE A 183 -16.63 7.78 -4.60
CA PHE A 183 -17.74 8.67 -4.26
C PHE A 183 -17.53 10.14 -4.63
N THR A 184 -16.34 10.49 -5.14
CA THR A 184 -16.02 11.86 -5.62
C THR A 184 -15.88 11.96 -7.13
N SER A 185 -15.50 10.87 -7.83
CA SER A 185 -15.32 10.87 -9.28
C SER A 185 -16.49 10.25 -10.07
N TYR A 186 -17.39 9.52 -9.39
CA TYR A 186 -18.52 8.83 -10.01
C TYR A 186 -19.88 9.18 -9.38
N SER A 187 -20.15 10.47 -9.15
CA SER A 187 -21.48 10.96 -8.72
C SER A 187 -22.57 10.84 -9.80
N ARG A 188 -22.37 9.95 -10.79
CA ARG A 188 -23.28 9.76 -11.91
C ARG A 188 -24.14 8.52 -11.69
N THR A 189 -25.37 8.59 -12.20
CA THR A 189 -26.19 7.41 -12.39
C THR A 189 -25.62 6.61 -13.57
N ILE A 190 -25.32 5.33 -13.37
CA ILE A 190 -24.84 4.46 -14.46
C ILE A 190 -26.05 3.94 -15.24
N LEU A 191 -26.01 4.13 -16.55
CA LEU A 191 -27.03 3.78 -17.51
C LEU A 191 -26.55 2.65 -18.43
N PRO A 192 -27.47 1.85 -19.02
CA PRO A 192 -27.11 0.91 -20.07
C PRO A 192 -26.32 1.58 -21.20
N GLY A 193 -25.23 0.94 -21.62
CA GLY A 193 -24.27 1.47 -22.60
C GLY A 193 -23.00 2.07 -21.99
N ASP A 194 -23.05 2.47 -20.72
CA ASP A 194 -21.91 3.07 -20.03
C ASP A 194 -20.77 2.07 -19.84
N ARG A 195 -19.56 2.63 -19.71
CA ARG A 195 -18.33 1.86 -19.53
C ARG A 195 -17.43 2.54 -18.51
N GLY A 196 -16.68 1.75 -17.74
CA GLY A 196 -15.72 2.31 -16.79
C GLY A 196 -15.45 1.43 -15.57
N ALA A 197 -14.62 1.95 -14.68
CA ALA A 197 -14.25 1.27 -13.45
C ALA A 197 -15.44 1.18 -12.47
N ASP A 198 -16.33 2.16 -12.47
CA ASP A 198 -17.58 2.15 -11.70
C ASP A 198 -18.52 1.02 -12.15
N VAL A 199 -18.67 0.84 -13.46
CA VAL A 199 -19.41 -0.29 -14.04
C VAL A 199 -18.76 -1.60 -13.61
N TYR A 200 -17.44 -1.71 -13.73
CA TYR A 200 -16.68 -2.89 -13.32
C TYR A 200 -16.86 -3.21 -11.84
N ASP A 201 -16.84 -2.20 -10.96
CA ASP A 201 -17.02 -2.37 -9.53
C ASP A 201 -18.43 -2.86 -9.19
N VAL A 202 -19.46 -2.32 -9.86
CA VAL A 202 -20.83 -2.80 -9.72
C VAL A 202 -20.96 -4.25 -10.24
N GLN A 203 -20.37 -4.57 -11.39
CA GLN A 203 -20.33 -5.94 -11.92
C GLN A 203 -19.64 -6.90 -10.94
N ARG A 204 -18.49 -6.50 -10.38
CA ARG A 204 -17.75 -7.28 -9.38
C ARG A 204 -18.63 -7.51 -8.16
N ARG A 205 -19.26 -6.46 -7.62
CA ARG A 205 -20.10 -6.59 -6.44
C ARG A 205 -21.33 -7.46 -6.67
N LEU A 206 -22.03 -7.27 -7.79
CA LEU A 206 -23.14 -8.15 -8.19
C LEU A 206 -22.68 -9.60 -8.38
N LYS A 207 -21.45 -9.82 -8.85
CA LYS A 207 -20.86 -11.15 -9.00
C LYS A 207 -20.52 -11.79 -7.65
N ASP A 208 -19.94 -11.02 -6.73
CA ASP A 208 -19.66 -11.45 -5.35
C ASP A 208 -20.94 -11.83 -4.60
N LEU A 209 -22.04 -11.13 -4.87
CA LEU A 209 -23.38 -11.43 -4.35
C LEU A 209 -24.09 -12.59 -5.10
N GLY A 210 -23.46 -13.19 -6.10
CA GLY A 210 -24.00 -14.32 -6.87
C GLY A 210 -25.03 -13.97 -7.94
N TYR A 211 -25.30 -12.68 -8.16
CA TYR A 211 -26.28 -12.20 -9.15
C TYR A 211 -25.71 -12.15 -10.58
N TYR A 212 -24.44 -11.78 -10.72
CA TYR A 212 -23.83 -11.54 -12.03
C TYR A 212 -22.89 -12.68 -12.46
N LYS A 213 -23.31 -13.44 -13.48
CA LYS A 213 -22.52 -14.55 -14.06
C LYS A 213 -21.68 -14.15 -15.27
N GLY A 214 -21.78 -12.88 -15.68
CA GLY A 214 -21.06 -12.34 -16.85
C GLY A 214 -19.56 -12.13 -16.62
N THR A 215 -18.93 -11.64 -17.68
CA THR A 215 -17.55 -11.14 -17.68
C THR A 215 -17.47 -9.82 -16.92
N LEU A 216 -16.42 -9.65 -16.11
CA LEU A 216 -16.11 -8.35 -15.51
C LEU A 216 -15.37 -7.53 -16.57
N ASP A 217 -16.13 -6.94 -17.49
CA ASP A 217 -15.61 -6.20 -18.63
C ASP A 217 -15.75 -4.68 -18.48
N GLY A 218 -16.39 -4.22 -17.40
CA GLY A 218 -16.66 -2.82 -17.15
C GLY A 218 -17.60 -2.19 -18.19
N ILE A 219 -18.43 -2.98 -18.86
CA ILE A 219 -19.41 -2.53 -19.86
C ILE A 219 -20.83 -2.83 -19.38
N TYR A 220 -21.66 -1.81 -19.30
CA TYR A 220 -23.06 -1.97 -18.94
C TYR A 220 -23.88 -2.42 -20.16
N GLY A 221 -23.81 -3.72 -20.48
CA GLY A 221 -24.64 -4.37 -21.51
C GLY A 221 -25.98 -4.93 -21.02
N GLU A 222 -26.77 -5.51 -21.94
CA GLU A 222 -28.09 -6.08 -21.65
C GLU A 222 -28.06 -7.20 -20.60
N GLY A 223 -26.98 -7.99 -20.54
CA GLY A 223 -26.81 -9.02 -19.51
C GLY A 223 -26.73 -8.44 -18.09
N MET A 224 -26.00 -7.33 -17.92
CA MET A 224 -25.95 -6.61 -16.64
C MET A 224 -27.30 -5.95 -16.33
N LYS A 225 -28.03 -5.48 -17.36
CA LYS A 225 -29.32 -4.80 -17.20
C LYS A 225 -30.39 -5.71 -16.63
N ALA A 226 -30.48 -6.94 -17.15
CA ALA A 226 -31.35 -7.96 -16.59
C ALA A 226 -31.01 -8.24 -15.12
N VAL A 227 -29.72 -8.26 -14.79
CA VAL A 227 -29.23 -8.53 -13.42
C VAL A 227 -29.55 -7.36 -12.48
N VAL A 228 -29.39 -6.11 -12.93
CA VAL A 228 -29.78 -4.91 -12.16
C VAL A 228 -31.29 -4.93 -11.87
N ILE A 229 -32.13 -5.17 -12.88
CA ILE A 229 -33.59 -5.26 -12.70
C ILE A 229 -33.94 -6.37 -11.71
N LYS A 230 -33.30 -7.54 -11.83
CA LYS A 230 -33.49 -8.67 -10.90
C LYS A 230 -33.07 -8.31 -9.48
N PHE A 231 -31.87 -7.77 -9.29
CA PHE A 231 -31.36 -7.38 -7.97
C PHE A 231 -32.30 -6.37 -7.30
N ARG A 232 -32.80 -5.38 -8.05
CA ARG A 232 -33.77 -4.42 -7.53
C ARG A 232 -35.06 -5.07 -7.05
N LYS A 233 -35.61 -5.97 -7.87
CA LYS A 233 -36.82 -6.71 -7.51
C LYS A 233 -36.60 -7.53 -6.24
N ASP A 234 -35.49 -8.25 -6.15
CA ASP A 234 -35.18 -9.12 -5.01
C ASP A 234 -34.92 -8.33 -3.72
N ASN A 235 -34.51 -7.06 -3.84
CA ASN A 235 -34.24 -6.15 -2.71
C ASN A 235 -35.33 -5.08 -2.49
N ASN A 236 -36.53 -5.26 -3.08
CA ASN A 236 -37.67 -4.34 -2.93
C ASN A 236 -37.37 -2.88 -3.30
N LEU A 237 -36.49 -2.66 -4.28
CA LEU A 237 -36.18 -1.33 -4.82
C LEU A 237 -37.14 -0.96 -5.96
N SER A 238 -37.30 0.34 -6.21
CA SER A 238 -38.09 0.86 -7.32
C SER A 238 -37.66 0.23 -8.67
N PRO A 239 -38.60 -0.23 -9.51
CA PRO A 239 -38.28 -0.82 -10.81
C PRO A 239 -37.57 0.19 -11.71
N SER A 240 -36.32 -0.10 -12.06
CA SER A 240 -35.55 0.67 -13.02
C SER A 240 -34.30 -0.11 -13.44
N HIS A 241 -33.72 0.23 -14.58
CA HIS A 241 -32.46 -0.33 -15.06
C HIS A 241 -31.25 0.55 -14.72
N ASN A 242 -31.41 1.62 -13.95
CA ASN A 242 -30.31 2.53 -13.64
C ASN A 242 -29.54 2.05 -12.40
N VAL A 243 -28.21 2.20 -12.39
CA VAL A 243 -27.44 2.13 -11.14
C VAL A 243 -27.41 3.53 -10.54
N ASP A 244 -28.39 3.81 -9.69
CA ASP A 244 -28.50 5.07 -8.94
C ASP A 244 -28.06 4.88 -7.49
N LYS A 245 -28.18 5.96 -6.70
CA LYS A 245 -27.76 5.98 -5.30
C LYS A 245 -28.43 4.88 -4.46
N ASP A 246 -29.69 4.57 -4.73
CA ASP A 246 -30.43 3.54 -3.98
C ASP A 246 -29.88 2.15 -4.29
N LEU A 247 -29.61 1.86 -5.57
CA LEU A 247 -28.97 0.60 -5.95
C LEU A 247 -27.56 0.48 -5.37
N LEU A 248 -26.74 1.53 -5.47
CA LEU A 248 -25.37 1.54 -4.92
C LEU A 248 -25.38 1.29 -3.41
N LYS A 249 -26.31 1.92 -2.68
CA LYS A 249 -26.50 1.68 -1.24
C LYS A 249 -26.88 0.23 -0.95
N ALA A 250 -27.79 -0.35 -1.72
CA ALA A 250 -28.20 -1.75 -1.57
C ALA A 250 -27.07 -2.74 -1.92
N LEU A 251 -26.15 -2.34 -2.80
CA LEU A 251 -24.93 -3.09 -3.11
C LEU A 251 -23.83 -2.91 -2.06
N GLU A 252 -24.05 -2.11 -1.01
CA GLU A 252 -23.06 -1.74 0.00
C GLU A 252 -21.84 -1.00 -0.60
N ILE A 253 -22.07 -0.25 -1.68
CA ILE A 253 -21.09 0.63 -2.32
C ILE A 253 -21.37 2.05 -1.82
N TYR A 254 -20.67 2.47 -0.75
CA TYR A 254 -21.30 3.39 0.22
C TYR A 254 -21.29 4.92 0.08
N LYS A 255 -20.30 5.69 -0.35
CA LYS A 255 -20.11 7.11 0.03
C LYS A 255 -19.76 7.23 1.50
N PHE A 256 -18.46 7.19 1.75
CA PHE A 256 -17.91 7.78 2.96
C PHE A 256 -18.21 9.28 2.89
N GLU A 257 -19.10 9.72 3.77
CA GLU A 257 -19.41 11.13 4.03
C GLU A 257 -18.31 11.77 4.90
#